data_AF-A0A957QBK6-F1
#
_entry.id   AF-A0A957QBK6-F1
#
_cell.length_a   1.000
_cell.length_b   1.000
_cell.length_c   1.000
_cell.angle_alpha   90.00
_cell.angle_beta   90.00
_cell.angle_gamma   90.00
#
_symmetry.space_group_name_H-M   'P 1'
#
loop_
_entity.id
_entity.type
_entity.pdbx_description
1 polymer ?
#
loop_
_entity_poly.entity_id
_entity_poly.type
_entity_poly.pdbx_seq_one_letter_code
_entity_poly.pdbx_strand_id
1 'polypeptide(L)'
;MFLRRYLIPRLIQYILVIFFGITAVFFIPRLLPNDPVLRTIDAMRSRGASLEPGAMDKIIADLTEMYGLGGSWLDQYGAFWMRLARGDLGVSFFQFPTPVSQLIATALPWTAGLLITTTLLSWVIGNILGAFAGYYASSRWSQAAD
;
A
#
# COMPACT_ATOMS: atom_id res chain seq x y z
N MET A 1 9.13 -34.72 -4.34
CA MET A 1 7.65 -34.62 -4.46
C MET A 1 7.04 -33.62 -3.47
N PHE A 2 7.52 -33.54 -2.22
CA PHE A 2 7.06 -32.57 -1.20
C PHE A 2 7.19 -31.10 -1.65
N LEU A 3 8.35 -30.69 -2.16
CA LEU A 3 8.55 -29.33 -2.70
C LEU A 3 7.52 -29.00 -3.78
N ARG A 4 7.27 -29.90 -4.74
CA ARG A 4 6.31 -29.68 -5.83
C ARG A 4 4.86 -29.59 -5.33
N ARG A 5 4.49 -30.37 -4.30
CA ARG A 5 3.14 -30.41 -3.74
C ARG A 5 2.86 -29.27 -2.75
N TYR A 6 3.90 -28.69 -2.14
CA TYR A 6 3.76 -27.66 -1.11
C TYR A 6 4.20 -26.27 -1.57
N LEU A 7 5.34 -26.14 -2.25
CA LEU A 7 5.85 -24.85 -2.73
C LEU A 7 5.03 -24.32 -3.92
N ILE A 8 4.64 -25.17 -4.87
CA ILE A 8 3.92 -24.69 -6.06
C ILE A 8 2.57 -24.06 -5.70
N PRO A 9 1.69 -24.70 -4.90
CA PRO A 9 0.43 -24.06 -4.51
C PRO A 9 0.64 -22.73 -3.77
N ARG A 10 1.67 -22.65 -2.91
CA ARG A 10 2.01 -21.42 -2.18
C ARG A 10 2.53 -20.32 -3.08
N LEU A 11 3.41 -20.66 -4.03
CA LEU A 11 3.96 -19.69 -4.96
C LEU A 11 2.86 -19.15 -5.89
N ILE A 12 1.98 -20.01 -6.37
CA ILE A 12 0.79 -19.60 -7.14
C ILE A 12 -0.09 -18.68 -6.29
N GLN A 13 -0.36 -19.05 -5.03
CA GLN A 13 -1.14 -18.20 -4.12
C GLN A 13 -0.50 -16.82 -3.95
N TYR A 14 0.82 -16.73 -3.75
CA TYR A 14 1.51 -15.45 -3.61
C TYR A 14 1.44 -14.62 -4.89
N ILE A 15 1.65 -15.24 -6.06
CA ILE A 15 1.52 -14.55 -7.34
C ILE A 15 0.10 -14.01 -7.52
N LEU A 16 -0.93 -14.81 -7.21
CA LEU A 16 -2.31 -14.37 -7.29
C LEU A 16 -2.60 -13.21 -6.34
N VAL A 17 -2.17 -13.30 -5.08
CA VAL A 17 -2.36 -12.22 -4.09
C VAL A 17 -1.68 -10.93 -4.56
N ILE A 18 -0.45 -11.01 -5.06
CA ILE A 18 0.29 -9.87 -5.59
C ILE A 18 -0.44 -9.29 -6.81
N PHE A 19 -0.85 -10.14 -7.76
CA PHE A 19 -1.55 -9.73 -8.96
C PHE A 19 -2.87 -9.01 -8.63
N PHE A 20 -3.72 -9.61 -7.80
CA PHE A 20 -4.99 -9.01 -7.38
C PHE A 20 -4.77 -7.76 -6.53
N GLY A 21 -3.75 -7.74 -5.67
CA GLY A 21 -3.38 -6.58 -4.87
C GLY A 21 -2.95 -5.39 -5.73
N ILE A 22 -2.05 -5.62 -6.69
CA ILE A 22 -1.61 -4.58 -7.64
C ILE A 22 -2.77 -4.12 -8.52
N THR A 23 -3.63 -5.04 -8.97
CA THR A 23 -4.85 -4.71 -9.71
C THR A 23 -5.76 -3.82 -8.88
N ALA A 24 -6.01 -4.16 -7.61
CA ALA A 24 -6.82 -3.33 -6.72
C ALA A 24 -6.20 -1.95 -6.49
N VAL A 25 -4.90 -1.87 -6.23
CA VAL A 25 -4.16 -0.59 -6.09
C VAL A 25 -4.23 0.23 -7.38
N PHE A 26 -4.27 -0.43 -8.54
CA PHE A 26 -4.53 0.24 -9.80
C PHE A 26 -5.95 0.80 -9.82
N PHE A 27 -6.98 -0.02 -9.71
CA PHE A 27 -8.37 0.38 -9.95
C PHE A 27 -8.95 1.32 -8.86
N ILE A 28 -8.68 1.08 -7.58
CA ILE A 28 -9.29 1.83 -6.46
C ILE A 28 -9.18 3.36 -6.65
N PRO A 29 -7.99 3.95 -6.85
CA PRO A 29 -7.86 5.40 -7.06
C PRO A 29 -8.47 5.91 -8.36
N ARG A 30 -8.56 5.09 -9.43
CA ARG A 30 -9.15 5.52 -10.72
C ARG A 30 -10.68 5.38 -10.78
N LEU A 31 -11.27 4.58 -9.91
CA LEU A 31 -12.73 4.45 -9.77
C LEU A 31 -13.31 5.48 -8.80
N LEU A 32 -12.47 6.10 -7.97
CA LEU A 32 -12.89 7.21 -7.12
C LEU A 32 -13.29 8.41 -8.01
N PRO A 33 -14.41 9.07 -7.74
CA PRO A 33 -14.93 10.17 -8.57
C PRO A 33 -14.10 11.47 -8.47
N ASN A 34 -12.93 11.43 -7.85
CA ASN A 34 -12.05 12.58 -7.66
C ASN A 34 -10.91 12.52 -8.68
N ASP A 35 -10.94 13.41 -9.67
CA ASP A 35 -9.84 13.56 -10.61
C ASP A 35 -8.60 14.14 -9.88
N PRO A 36 -7.50 13.38 -9.79
CA PRO A 36 -6.29 13.84 -9.11
C PRO A 36 -5.65 15.06 -9.78
N VAL A 37 -5.84 15.22 -11.10
CA VAL A 37 -5.34 16.38 -11.85
C VAL A 37 -6.12 17.62 -11.43
N LEU A 38 -7.46 17.57 -11.41
CA LEU A 38 -8.30 18.69 -10.98
C LEU A 38 -7.98 19.11 -9.54
N ARG A 39 -7.83 18.14 -8.63
CA ARG A 39 -7.47 18.42 -7.23
C ARG A 39 -6.12 19.13 -7.11
N THR A 40 -5.14 18.73 -7.92
CA THR A 40 -3.80 19.34 -7.92
C THR A 40 -3.87 20.77 -8.44
N ILE A 41 -4.67 21.01 -9.49
CA ILE A 41 -4.89 22.34 -10.07
C ILE A 41 -5.59 23.27 -9.08
N ASP A 42 -6.63 22.81 -8.37
CA ASP A 42 -7.31 23.61 -7.36
C ASP A 42 -6.38 23.94 -6.17
N ALA A 43 -5.52 23.01 -5.79
CA ALA A 43 -4.46 23.25 -4.81
C ALA A 43 -3.43 24.28 -5.30
N MET A 44 -3.12 24.34 -6.61
CA MET A 44 -2.24 25.37 -7.19
C MET A 44 -2.92 26.74 -7.25
N ARG A 45 -4.19 26.79 -7.70
CA ARG A 45 -4.99 28.03 -7.76
C ARG A 45 -5.17 28.66 -6.38
N SER A 46 -5.48 27.86 -5.36
CA SER A 46 -5.62 28.34 -3.97
C SER A 46 -4.33 28.90 -3.38
N ARG A 47 -3.16 28.52 -3.91
CA ARG A 47 -1.85 29.08 -3.54
C ARG A 47 -1.49 30.36 -4.30
N GLY A 48 -2.41 30.92 -5.08
CA GLY A 48 -2.23 32.18 -5.79
C GLY A 48 -1.48 32.06 -7.12
N ALA A 49 -1.39 30.85 -7.69
CA ALA A 49 -0.87 30.69 -9.05
C ALA A 49 -1.86 31.30 -10.07
N SER A 50 -1.60 32.53 -10.50
CA SER A 50 -2.26 33.16 -11.65
C SER A 50 -1.71 32.52 -12.93
N LEU A 51 -2.44 31.54 -13.44
CA LEU A 51 -2.05 30.81 -14.65
C LEU A 51 -2.46 31.60 -15.89
N GLU A 52 -1.48 31.87 -16.75
CA GLU A 52 -1.65 32.51 -18.05
C GLU A 52 -2.59 31.67 -18.94
N PRO A 53 -3.47 32.27 -19.77
CA PRO A 53 -4.35 31.52 -20.66
C PRO A 53 -3.54 30.58 -21.57
N GLY A 54 -3.78 29.27 -21.48
CA GLY A 54 -3.05 28.23 -22.22
C GLY A 54 -1.86 27.58 -21.48
N ALA A 55 -1.36 28.17 -20.39
CA ALA A 55 -0.39 27.50 -19.51
C ALA A 55 -1.05 26.37 -18.70
N MET A 56 -2.35 26.52 -18.40
CA MET A 56 -3.16 25.53 -17.70
C MET A 56 -3.23 24.19 -18.46
N ASP A 57 -3.45 24.23 -19.78
CA ASP A 57 -3.63 23.02 -20.59
C ASP A 57 -2.33 22.21 -20.67
N LYS A 58 -1.18 22.89 -20.68
CA LYS A 58 0.14 22.24 -20.60
C LYS A 58 0.36 21.57 -19.25
N ILE A 59 0.03 22.25 -18.16
CA ILE A 59 0.13 21.68 -16.81
C ILE A 59 -0.81 20.47 -16.65
N ILE A 60 -2.03 20.54 -17.20
CA ILE A 60 -2.97 19.41 -17.22
C ILE A 60 -2.35 18.23 -17.97
N ALA A 61 -1.78 18.46 -19.15
CA ALA A 61 -1.16 17.41 -19.95
C ALA A 61 0.05 16.78 -19.22
N ASP A 62 0.95 17.60 -18.68
CA ASP A 62 2.13 17.14 -17.94
C ASP A 62 1.72 16.34 -16.70
N LEU A 63 0.71 16.80 -15.94
CA LEU A 63 0.18 16.07 -14.78
C LEU A 63 -0.45 14.75 -15.19
N THR A 64 -1.24 14.74 -16.28
CA THR A 64 -1.88 13.54 -16.82
C THR A 64 -0.84 12.50 -17.22
N GLU A 65 0.24 12.93 -17.86
CA GLU A 65 1.37 12.06 -18.23
C GLU A 65 2.13 11.56 -16.99
N MET A 66 2.48 12.44 -16.05
CA MET A 66 3.17 12.08 -14.82
C MET A 66 2.39 11.04 -14.01
N TYR A 67 1.08 11.24 -13.87
CA TYR A 67 0.17 10.29 -13.21
C TYR A 67 -0.08 9.01 -14.02
N GLY A 68 0.34 8.96 -15.28
CA GLY A 68 0.14 7.81 -16.17
C GLY A 68 -1.32 7.59 -16.52
N LEU A 69 -2.09 8.66 -16.68
CA LEU A 69 -3.53 8.64 -16.99
C LEU A 69 -3.81 8.76 -18.50
N GLY A 70 -2.77 8.80 -19.33
CA GLY A 70 -2.90 8.85 -20.80
C GLY A 70 -3.21 7.49 -21.44
N GLY A 71 -3.93 7.51 -22.56
CA GLY A 71 -4.23 6.31 -23.35
C GLY A 71 -5.38 5.46 -22.81
N SER A 72 -5.52 4.24 -23.34
CA SER A 72 -6.58 3.31 -22.90
C SER A 72 -6.29 2.73 -21.51
N TRP A 73 -7.31 2.20 -20.84
CA TRP A 73 -7.14 1.58 -19.51
C TRP A 73 -6.14 0.41 -19.52
N LEU A 74 -6.04 -0.31 -20.64
CA LEU A 74 -5.09 -1.40 -20.80
C LEU A 74 -3.64 -0.89 -20.93
N ASP A 75 -3.45 0.22 -21.64
CA ASP A 75 -2.13 0.85 -21.78
C ASP A 75 -1.63 1.37 -20.42
N GLN A 76 -2.51 2.04 -19.67
CA GLN A 76 -2.22 2.52 -18.32
C GLN A 76 -1.85 1.37 -17.38
N TYR A 77 -2.58 0.26 -17.45
CA TYR A 77 -2.32 -0.92 -16.64
C TYR A 77 -0.97 -1.57 -16.99
N GLY A 78 -0.67 -1.74 -18.29
CA GLY A 78 0.62 -2.27 -18.75
C GLY A 78 1.79 -1.36 -18.36
N ALA A 79 1.64 -0.05 -18.53
CA ALA A 79 2.63 0.93 -18.11
C ALA A 79 2.85 0.91 -16.59
N PHE A 80 1.79 0.76 -15.80
CA PHE A 80 1.87 0.64 -14.34
C PHE A 80 2.73 -0.56 -13.91
N TRP A 81 2.52 -1.73 -14.53
CA TRP A 81 3.35 -2.91 -14.27
C TRP A 81 4.81 -2.71 -14.69
N MET A 82 5.07 -2.08 -15.83
CA MET A 82 6.43 -1.79 -16.30
C MET A 82 7.16 -0.84 -15.35
N ARG A 83 6.50 0.21 -14.86
CA ARG A 83 7.05 1.15 -13.87
C ARG A 83 7.35 0.44 -12.55
N LEU A 84 6.41 -0.37 -12.06
CA LEU A 84 6.58 -1.16 -10.84
C LEU A 84 7.77 -2.13 -10.94
N ALA A 85 7.94 -2.80 -12.08
CA ALA A 85 9.08 -3.70 -12.32
C ALA A 85 10.43 -2.97 -12.32
N ARG A 86 10.45 -1.67 -12.63
CA ARG A 86 11.64 -0.80 -12.55
C ARG A 86 11.83 -0.16 -11.17
N GLY A 87 10.94 -0.42 -10.22
CA GLY A 87 10.93 0.21 -8.90
C GLY A 87 10.39 1.66 -8.90
N ASP A 88 9.80 2.11 -10.01
CA ASP A 88 9.11 3.40 -10.09
C ASP A 88 7.67 3.25 -9.61
N LEU A 89 7.41 3.75 -8.39
CA LEU A 89 6.07 3.78 -7.79
C LEU A 89 5.26 5.03 -8.19
N GLY A 90 5.87 5.95 -8.94
CA GLY A 90 5.26 7.22 -9.32
C GLY A 90 5.12 8.22 -8.17
N VAL A 91 4.28 9.21 -8.41
CA VAL A 91 3.96 10.30 -7.47
C VAL A 91 2.64 10.04 -6.76
N SER A 92 2.50 10.58 -5.56
CA SER A 92 1.27 10.46 -4.77
C SER A 92 0.14 11.28 -5.38
N PHE A 93 -1.03 10.67 -5.61
CA PHE A 93 -2.26 11.37 -5.98
C PHE A 93 -2.74 12.35 -4.89
N PHE A 94 -2.35 12.12 -3.63
CA PHE A 94 -2.84 12.91 -2.50
C PHE A 94 -1.85 13.97 -2.01
N GLN A 95 -0.55 13.73 -2.21
CA GLN A 95 0.54 14.60 -1.74
C GLN A 95 1.48 14.96 -2.89
N PHE A 96 0.92 15.40 -4.02
CA PHE A 96 1.71 15.85 -5.17
C PHE A 96 2.58 17.08 -4.80
N PRO A 97 3.84 17.17 -5.28
CA PRO A 97 4.56 16.28 -6.21
C PRO A 97 5.41 15.18 -5.53
N THR A 98 5.06 14.76 -4.31
CA THR A 98 5.90 13.84 -3.54
C THR A 98 5.91 12.42 -4.14
N PRO A 99 7.09 11.82 -4.41
CA PRO A 99 7.20 10.43 -4.83
C PRO A 99 6.66 9.46 -3.77
N VAL A 100 6.00 8.38 -4.20
CA VAL A 100 5.45 7.38 -3.28
C VAL A 100 6.55 6.69 -2.49
N SER A 101 7.72 6.44 -3.10
CA SER A 101 8.88 5.85 -2.43
C SER A 101 9.37 6.67 -1.23
N GLN A 102 9.32 8.01 -1.33
CA GLN A 102 9.70 8.90 -0.24
C GLN A 102 8.70 8.85 0.91
N LEU A 103 7.39 8.79 0.61
CA LEU A 103 6.36 8.63 1.63
C LEU A 103 6.53 7.30 2.38
N ILE A 104 6.79 6.22 1.65
CA ILE A 104 7.08 4.91 2.25
C ILE A 104 8.32 5.00 3.13
N ALA A 105 9.43 5.56 2.63
CA ALA A 105 10.67 5.69 3.38
C ALA A 105 10.50 6.50 4.68
N THR A 106 9.63 7.52 4.67
CA THR A 106 9.32 8.34 5.85
C THR A 106 8.48 7.57 6.88
N ALA A 107 7.52 6.75 6.42
CA ALA A 107 6.65 5.97 7.29
C ALA A 107 7.31 4.69 7.84
N LEU A 108 8.24 4.12 7.08
CA LEU A 108 8.82 2.79 7.35
C LEU A 108 9.50 2.66 8.73
N PRO A 109 10.29 3.63 9.23
CA PRO A 109 10.89 3.54 10.57
C PRO A 109 9.84 3.48 11.69
N TRP A 110 8.75 4.23 11.56
CA TRP A 110 7.67 4.24 12.56
C TRP A 110 6.91 2.91 12.57
N THR A 111 6.58 2.39 11.40
CA THR A 111 5.92 1.07 11.29
C THR A 111 6.82 -0.03 11.83
N ALA A 112 8.11 -0.01 11.51
CA ALA A 112 9.07 -0.98 12.03
C ALA A 112 9.21 -0.87 13.56
N GLY A 113 9.32 0.35 14.09
CA GLY A 113 9.40 0.58 15.54
C GLY A 113 8.16 0.07 16.28
N LEU A 114 6.97 0.36 15.75
CA LEU A 114 5.71 -0.14 16.31
C LEU A 114 5.63 -1.66 16.23
N LEU A 115 5.95 -2.26 15.08
CA LEU A 115 5.91 -3.71 14.89
C LEU A 115 6.87 -4.44 15.84
N ILE A 116 8.10 -3.96 15.98
CA ILE A 116 9.08 -4.55 16.91
C ILE A 116 8.59 -4.43 18.35
N THR A 117 8.14 -3.24 18.76
CA THR A 117 7.70 -2.98 20.14
C THR A 117 6.49 -3.84 20.49
N THR A 118 5.48 -3.87 19.63
CA THR A 118 4.26 -4.67 19.82
C THR A 118 4.58 -6.16 19.83
N THR A 119 5.44 -6.65 18.92
CA THR A 119 5.84 -8.05 18.89
C THR A 119 6.54 -8.45 20.19
N LEU A 120 7.47 -7.64 20.69
CA LEU A 120 8.17 -7.91 21.94
C LEU A 120 7.21 -7.91 23.14
N LEU A 121 6.32 -6.92 23.23
CA LEU A 121 5.33 -6.87 24.30
C LEU A 121 4.37 -8.06 24.24
N SER A 122 3.83 -8.37 23.07
CA SER A 122 2.95 -9.52 22.86
C SER A 122 3.65 -10.83 23.19
N TRP A 123 4.93 -10.97 22.83
CA TRP A 123 5.72 -12.14 23.18
C TRP A 123 5.92 -12.26 24.69
N VAL A 124 6.35 -11.19 25.37
CA VAL A 124 6.56 -11.19 26.83
C VAL A 124 5.26 -11.49 27.57
N ILE A 125 4.21 -10.73 27.29
CA ILE A 125 2.90 -10.89 27.95
C ILE A 125 2.31 -12.26 27.63
N GLY A 126 2.37 -12.69 26.37
CA GLY A 126 1.87 -13.99 25.93
C GLY A 126 2.58 -15.15 26.63
N ASN A 127 3.90 -15.08 26.80
CA ASN A 127 4.65 -16.10 27.53
C ASN A 127 4.32 -16.10 29.02
N ILE A 128 4.21 -14.93 29.66
CA ILE A 128 3.84 -14.84 31.08
C ILE A 128 2.45 -15.43 31.32
N LEU A 129 1.44 -14.99 30.56
CA LEU A 129 0.08 -15.50 30.66
C LEU A 129 0.01 -16.99 30.31
N GLY A 130 0.74 -17.43 29.29
CA GLY A 130 0.85 -18.85 28.93
C GLY A 130 1.48 -19.69 30.04
N ALA A 131 2.52 -19.18 30.71
CA ALA A 131 3.16 -19.84 31.84
C ALA A 131 2.22 -19.92 33.05
N PHE A 132 1.51 -18.84 33.39
CA PHE A 132 0.50 -18.87 34.46
C PHE A 132 -0.65 -19.83 34.15
N ALA A 133 -1.15 -19.82 32.93
CA ALA A 133 -2.19 -20.75 32.49
C ALA A 133 -1.72 -22.20 32.57
N GLY A 134 -0.48 -22.49 32.15
CA GLY A 134 0.12 -23.83 32.24
C GLY A 134 0.41 -24.27 33.68
N TYR A 135 0.85 -23.36 34.55
CA TYR A 135 1.15 -23.66 35.95
C TYR A 135 -0.12 -23.88 36.78
N TYR A 136 -1.18 -23.10 36.53
CA TYR A 136 -2.48 -23.28 37.20
C TYR A 136 -3.40 -24.30 36.52
N ALA A 137 -2.98 -24.90 35.40
CA ALA A 137 -3.73 -25.98 34.73
C ALA A 137 -3.96 -27.21 35.65
N SER A 138 -3.12 -27.41 36.68
CA SER A 138 -3.28 -28.47 37.68
C SER A 138 -4.11 -28.06 38.91
N SER A 139 -4.62 -26.83 38.98
CA SER A 139 -5.54 -26.40 40.04
C SER A 139 -6.97 -26.77 39.67
N ARG A 140 -7.70 -27.33 40.63
CA ARG A 140 -8.98 -28.07 40.55
C ARG A 140 -10.16 -27.41 39.80
N TRP A 141 -9.97 -26.22 39.25
CA TRP A 141 -10.98 -25.44 38.51
C TRP A 141 -11.00 -25.75 37.01
N SER A 142 -9.97 -26.40 36.44
CA SER A 142 -9.96 -26.83 35.03
C SER A 142 -10.83 -28.06 34.77
N GLN A 143 -11.12 -28.89 35.78
CA GLN A 143 -11.95 -30.10 35.64
C GLN A 143 -13.47 -29.84 35.63
N ALA A 144 -13.90 -28.60 35.87
CA ALA A 144 -15.32 -28.23 35.83
C ALA A 144 -15.77 -27.63 34.49
N ALA A 145 -14.84 -27.44 33.54
CA ALA A 145 -15.07 -26.81 32.25
C ALA A 145 -14.76 -27.73 31.03
N ASP A 146 -14.34 -28.97 31.29
CA ASP A 146 -14.44 -30.10 30.34
C ASP A 146 -15.77 -30.84 30.57
#